data_AF-A0A7C4M4S8-F1
#
_entry.id   AF-A0A7C4M4S8-F1
#
_cell.length_a   1.000
_cell.length_b   1.000
_cell.length_c   1.000
_cell.angle_alpha   90.00
_cell.angle_beta   90.00
_cell.angle_gamma   90.00
#
_symmetry.space_group_name_H-M   'P 1'
#
loop_
_entity.id
_entity.type
_entity.pdbx_description
1 polymer ?
#
loop_
_entity_poly.entity_id
_entity_poly.type
_entity_poly.pdbx_seq_one_letter_code
_entity_poly.pdbx_strand_id
1 'polypeptide(L)'
;MYYWVCYIAVSDKIVIKYGVFIEYEGKIIVDPYIAKILETIKERRSLYRASRDIGISYSSLWEIIARIERILGTKIVFSKKGGRGGGYTTLTDTGEKLLNTYLIARRDLENKIGSSLVYREISENPDLSIAYSDDPLIVAILNELSLKFSIRGLCIGSAPSLAMLSLGEVDV
;
A
#
# COMPACT_ATOMS: atom_id res chain seq x y z
N MET A 1 -3.84 -1.14 -13.02
CA MET A 1 -3.58 -2.09 -11.92
C MET A 1 -2.50 -1.45 -11.07
N TYR A 2 -2.93 -0.60 -10.13
CA TYR A 2 -2.05 0.34 -9.44
C TYR A 2 -1.46 -0.33 -8.20
N TYR A 3 -0.17 -0.65 -8.28
CA TYR A 3 0.59 -1.14 -7.14
C TYR A 3 0.97 0.05 -6.26
N TRP A 4 0.82 -0.12 -4.95
CA TRP A 4 0.94 0.91 -3.93
C TRP A 4 2.33 1.53 -3.95
N VAL A 5 2.46 2.68 -4.59
CA VAL A 5 3.59 3.56 -4.50
C VAL A 5 3.00 4.90 -4.06
N CYS A 6 3.48 5.49 -2.96
CA CYS A 6 2.94 6.75 -2.46
C CYS A 6 3.21 7.86 -3.47
N TYR A 7 2.28 8.78 -3.66
CA TYR A 7 2.34 9.78 -4.73
C TYR A 7 2.52 11.19 -4.14
N ILE A 8 3.38 12.03 -4.73
CA ILE A 8 3.38 13.48 -4.54
C ILE A 8 3.04 14.11 -5.89
N ALA A 9 1.86 14.69 -5.96
CA ALA A 9 1.45 15.57 -7.03
C ALA A 9 2.33 16.82 -7.09
N VAL A 10 2.92 17.12 -8.24
CA VAL A 10 3.77 18.32 -8.43
C VAL A 10 3.20 19.25 -9.51
N SER A 11 2.30 18.76 -10.39
CA SER A 11 1.57 19.50 -11.45
C SER A 11 0.66 18.51 -12.22
N ASP A 12 -0.29 18.99 -13.05
CA ASP A 12 -1.24 18.21 -13.88
C ASP A 12 -0.67 17.02 -14.71
N LYS A 13 0.66 16.88 -14.79
CA LYS A 13 1.35 15.77 -15.51
C LYS A 13 2.48 15.10 -14.72
N ILE A 14 2.79 15.51 -13.48
CA ILE A 14 3.95 15.01 -12.73
C ILE A 14 3.51 14.46 -11.39
N VAL A 15 3.61 13.14 -11.28
CA VAL A 15 3.36 12.43 -10.03
C VAL A 15 4.67 11.81 -9.53
N ILE A 16 5.26 12.44 -8.51
CA ILE A 16 6.35 11.86 -7.72
C ILE A 16 5.84 10.61 -7.04
N LYS A 17 6.70 9.61 -6.93
CA LYS A 17 6.36 8.32 -6.34
C LYS A 17 7.43 7.92 -5.34
N TYR A 18 7.06 7.59 -4.11
CA TYR A 18 7.99 7.12 -3.08
C TYR A 18 7.45 5.88 -2.35
N GLY A 19 8.34 5.09 -1.77
CA GLY A 19 7.98 3.85 -1.10
C GLY A 19 9.18 3.18 -0.47
N VAL A 20 8.92 2.12 0.29
CA VAL A 20 9.97 1.30 0.90
C VAL A 20 10.35 0.20 -0.06
N PHE A 21 11.66 -0.04 -0.15
CA PHE A 21 12.23 -1.17 -0.86
C PHE A 21 13.28 -1.80 0.05
N ILE A 22 13.26 -3.13 0.17
CA ILE A 22 14.32 -3.88 0.85
C ILE A 22 15.26 -4.43 -0.21
N GLU A 23 16.53 -4.06 -0.08
CA GLU A 23 17.60 -4.54 -0.93
C GLU A 23 18.46 -5.56 -0.19
N TYR A 24 18.92 -6.58 -0.91
CA TYR A 24 19.91 -7.55 -0.46
C TYR A 24 20.92 -7.78 -1.58
N GLU A 25 22.20 -7.53 -1.31
CA GLU A 25 23.31 -7.65 -2.27
C GLU A 25 23.05 -6.93 -3.61
N GLY A 26 22.62 -5.67 -3.58
CA GLY A 26 22.37 -4.89 -4.81
C GLY A 26 21.07 -5.25 -5.53
N LYS A 27 20.23 -6.13 -4.96
CA LYS A 27 18.98 -6.59 -5.57
C LYS A 27 17.79 -6.28 -4.67
N ILE A 28 16.77 -5.65 -5.23
CA ILE A 28 15.49 -5.44 -4.54
C ILE A 28 14.81 -6.81 -4.36
N ILE A 29 14.62 -7.19 -3.09
CA ILE A 29 13.97 -8.44 -2.70
C ILE A 29 12.54 -8.23 -2.23
N VAL A 30 12.21 -7.06 -1.71
CA VAL A 30 10.85 -6.68 -1.32
C VAL A 30 10.58 -5.27 -1.79
N ASP A 31 9.50 -5.12 -2.55
CA ASP A 31 8.87 -3.87 -2.91
C ASP A 31 7.42 -3.89 -2.37
N PRO A 32 6.63 -2.82 -2.54
CA PRO A 32 5.25 -2.79 -2.06
C PRO A 32 4.36 -3.90 -2.63
N TYR A 33 4.63 -4.34 -3.85
CA TYR A 33 3.88 -5.40 -4.49
C TYR A 33 4.20 -6.78 -3.89
N ILE A 34 5.49 -7.07 -3.69
CA ILE A 34 5.97 -8.29 -3.04
C ILE A 34 5.50 -8.35 -1.58
N ALA A 35 5.56 -7.24 -0.85
CA ALA A 35 5.04 -7.16 0.51
C ALA A 35 3.55 -7.55 0.54
N LYS A 36 2.75 -7.05 -0.42
CA LYS A 36 1.33 -7.41 -0.51
C LYS A 36 1.11 -8.89 -0.81
N ILE A 37 1.96 -9.51 -1.65
CA ILE A 37 1.93 -10.95 -1.89
C ILE A 37 2.19 -11.72 -0.58
N LEU A 38 3.21 -11.33 0.19
CA LEU A 38 3.55 -11.99 1.46
C LEU A 38 2.43 -11.85 2.50
N GLU A 39 1.82 -10.67 2.64
CA GLU A 39 0.62 -10.45 3.47
C GLU A 39 -0.52 -11.38 3.05
N THR A 40 -0.81 -11.44 1.76
CA THR A 40 -1.93 -12.23 1.23
C THR A 40 -1.69 -13.73 1.44
N ILE A 41 -0.45 -14.21 1.31
CA ILE A 41 -0.10 -15.61 1.62
C ILE A 41 -0.33 -15.89 3.10
N LYS A 42 0.10 -14.99 4.00
CA LYS A 42 -0.08 -15.12 5.45
C LYS A 42 -1.56 -15.20 5.82
N GLU A 43 -2.41 -14.38 5.21
CA GLU A 43 -3.86 -14.35 5.44
C GLU A 43 -4.58 -15.58 4.86
N ARG A 44 -4.31 -15.91 3.58
CA ARG A 44 -5.06 -16.94 2.86
C ARG A 44 -4.59 -18.36 3.13
N ARG A 45 -3.38 -18.51 3.67
CA ARG A 45 -2.69 -19.80 3.88
C ARG A 45 -2.66 -20.71 2.65
N SER A 46 -2.66 -20.12 1.45
CA SER A 46 -2.72 -20.82 0.17
C SER A 46 -2.17 -19.92 -0.94
N LEU A 47 -1.17 -20.41 -1.68
CA LEU A 47 -0.61 -19.69 -2.82
C LEU A 47 -1.62 -19.50 -3.96
N TYR A 48 -2.49 -20.49 -4.20
CA TYR A 48 -3.50 -20.40 -5.23
C TYR A 48 -4.55 -19.33 -4.90
N ARG A 49 -5.04 -19.29 -3.66
CA ARG A 49 -5.98 -18.22 -3.24
C ARG A 49 -5.30 -16.86 -3.26
N ALA A 50 -4.05 -16.78 -2.78
CA ALA A 50 -3.28 -15.54 -2.84
C ALA A 50 -3.08 -15.05 -4.27
N SER A 51 -2.78 -15.92 -5.24
CA SER A 51 -2.62 -15.49 -6.64
C SER A 51 -3.91 -14.94 -7.24
N ARG A 52 -5.06 -15.53 -6.89
CA ARG A 52 -6.39 -15.05 -7.33
C ARG A 52 -6.71 -13.66 -6.78
N ASP A 53 -6.40 -13.42 -5.51
CA ASP A 53 -6.64 -12.13 -4.86
C ASP A 53 -5.73 -11.01 -5.39
N ILE A 54 -4.47 -11.35 -5.68
CA ILE A 54 -3.51 -10.43 -6.28
C ILE A 54 -3.83 -10.16 -7.76
N GLY A 55 -4.53 -11.10 -8.42
CA GLY A 55 -4.88 -10.99 -9.84
C GLY A 55 -3.78 -11.47 -10.79
N ILE A 56 -2.91 -12.39 -10.34
CA ILE A 56 -1.87 -13.01 -11.18
C ILE A 56 -2.03 -14.52 -11.28
N SER A 57 -1.33 -15.11 -12.26
CA SER A 57 -1.27 -16.56 -12.39
C SER A 57 -0.53 -17.19 -11.19
N TYR A 58 -0.92 -18.42 -10.85
CA TYR A 58 -0.24 -19.19 -9.81
C TYR A 58 1.26 -19.37 -10.10
N SER A 59 1.60 -19.67 -11.36
CA SER A 59 3.01 -19.83 -11.78
C SER A 59 3.79 -18.53 -11.63
N SER A 60 3.21 -17.38 -12.00
CA SER A 60 3.86 -16.07 -11.81
C SER A 60 4.12 -15.77 -10.33
N LEU A 61 3.14 -16.04 -9.45
CA LEU A 61 3.32 -15.84 -8.02
C LEU A 61 4.42 -16.76 -7.47
N TRP A 62 4.45 -18.02 -7.91
CA TRP A 62 5.50 -18.97 -7.55
C TRP A 62 6.89 -18.52 -8.01
N GLU A 63 7.01 -18.01 -9.25
CA GLU A 63 8.26 -17.48 -9.79
C GLU A 63 8.78 -16.28 -9.00
N ILE A 64 7.90 -15.37 -8.57
CA ILE A 64 8.26 -14.23 -7.72
C ILE A 64 8.85 -14.72 -6.41
N ILE A 65 8.18 -15.65 -5.72
CA ILE A 65 8.66 -16.22 -4.46
C ILE A 65 9.99 -16.95 -4.67
N ALA A 66 10.07 -17.81 -5.69
CA ALA A 66 11.27 -18.58 -6.00
C ALA A 66 12.47 -17.69 -6.34
N ARG A 67 12.24 -16.54 -6.99
CA ARG A 67 13.27 -15.54 -7.27
C ARG A 67 13.84 -14.97 -5.96
N ILE A 68 12.98 -14.58 -5.02
CA ILE A 68 13.40 -14.01 -3.74
C ILE A 68 14.15 -15.06 -2.91
N GLU A 69 13.66 -16.29 -2.85
CA GLU A 69 14.33 -17.40 -2.14
C GLU A 69 15.71 -17.71 -2.73
N ARG A 70 15.87 -17.61 -4.06
CA ARG A 70 17.15 -17.82 -4.73
C ARG A 70 18.15 -16.72 -4.41
N ILE A 71 17.69 -15.48 -4.26
CA ILE A 71 18.54 -14.34 -3.86
C ILE A 71 18.95 -14.48 -2.38
N LEU A 72 18.03 -14.85 -1.51
CA LEU A 72 18.28 -14.97 -0.07
C LEU A 72 18.98 -16.28 0.34
N GLY A 73 19.01 -17.28 -0.54
CA GLY A 73 19.54 -18.61 -0.23
C GLY A 73 18.71 -19.39 0.79
N THR A 74 17.49 -18.96 1.10
CA THR A 74 16.61 -19.58 2.11
C THR A 74 15.14 -19.50 1.73
N LYS A 75 14.34 -20.40 2.31
CA LYS A 75 12.89 -20.45 2.08
C LYS A 75 12.18 -19.34 2.85
N ILE A 76 11.35 -18.58 2.16
CA ILE A 76 10.46 -17.57 2.77
C ILE A 76 9.01 -18.07 2.87
N VAL A 77 8.69 -19.15 2.14
CA VAL A 77 7.38 -19.79 2.16
C VAL A 77 7.53 -21.30 2.41
N PHE A 78 6.71 -21.83 3.32
CA PHE A 78 6.55 -23.26 3.56
C PHE A 78 5.23 -23.75 2.97
N SER A 79 5.28 -24.80 2.16
CA SER A 79 4.08 -25.44 1.60
C SER A 79 4.01 -26.91 1.95
N LYS A 80 2.92 -27.33 2.58
CA LYS A 80 2.60 -28.74 2.83
C LYS A 80 1.68 -29.25 1.72
N LYS A 81 2.12 -30.27 1.00
CA LYS A 81 1.27 -30.97 0.01
C LYS A 81 0.07 -31.61 0.70
N GLY A 82 -1.08 -31.57 0.04
CA GLY A 82 -2.35 -32.02 0.61
C GLY A 82 -2.50 -33.54 0.67
N GLY A 83 -3.11 -34.01 1.76
CA GLY A 83 -3.71 -35.34 1.94
C GLY A 83 -5.13 -35.19 2.50
N ARG A 84 -5.63 -36.14 3.30
CA ARG A 84 -6.98 -36.09 3.91
C ARG A 84 -7.30 -34.79 4.70
N GLY A 85 -6.28 -34.06 5.17
CA GLY A 85 -6.42 -32.77 5.88
C GLY A 85 -6.18 -31.52 5.03
N GLY A 86 -6.05 -31.63 3.71
CA GLY A 86 -5.74 -30.50 2.82
C GLY A 86 -4.27 -30.11 2.81
N GLY A 87 -3.88 -29.32 1.81
CA GLY A 87 -2.57 -28.68 1.72
C GLY A 87 -2.65 -27.23 2.18
N TYR A 88 -1.58 -26.71 2.77
CA TYR A 88 -1.51 -25.31 3.19
C TYR A 88 -0.16 -24.71 2.85
N THR A 89 -0.16 -23.39 2.71
CA THR A 89 1.05 -22.60 2.53
C THR A 89 1.10 -21.51 3.58
N THR A 90 2.25 -21.29 4.21
CA THR A 90 2.47 -20.22 5.18
C THR A 90 3.83 -19.58 4.96
N LEU A 91 4.04 -18.38 5.51
CA LEU A 91 5.38 -17.82 5.59
C LEU A 91 6.24 -18.65 6.56
N THR A 92 7.53 -18.77 6.25
CA THR A 92 8.53 -19.26 7.22
C THR A 92 8.88 -18.16 8.22
N ASP A 93 9.67 -18.47 9.25
CA ASP A 93 10.19 -17.45 10.16
C ASP A 93 10.96 -16.35 9.43
N THR A 94 11.71 -16.71 8.39
CA THR A 94 12.41 -15.72 7.54
C THR A 94 11.41 -14.87 6.76
N GLY A 95 10.38 -15.48 6.18
CA GLY A 95 9.34 -14.75 5.45
C GLY A 95 8.55 -13.79 6.35
N GLU A 96 8.23 -14.21 7.57
CA GLU A 96 7.58 -13.36 8.59
C GLU A 96 8.47 -12.19 9.01
N LYS A 97 9.74 -12.45 9.29
CA LYS A 97 10.71 -11.38 9.60
C LYS A 97 10.82 -10.38 8.46
N LEU A 98 10.95 -10.86 7.23
CA LEU A 98 11.07 -10.02 6.05
C LEU A 98 9.85 -9.11 5.85
N LEU A 99 8.64 -9.68 5.98
CA LEU A 99 7.40 -8.91 5.91
C LEU A 99 7.31 -7.88 7.06
N ASN A 100 7.61 -8.29 8.29
CA ASN A 100 7.54 -7.39 9.45
C ASN A 100 8.55 -6.22 9.33
N THR A 101 9.78 -6.49 8.87
CA THR A 101 10.77 -5.44 8.60
C THR A 101 10.25 -4.44 7.59
N TYR A 102 9.63 -4.91 6.50
CA TYR A 102 9.01 -4.03 5.51
C TYR A 102 7.90 -3.17 6.12
N LEU A 103 6.99 -3.77 6.89
CA LEU A 103 5.85 -3.07 7.49
C LEU A 103 6.29 -2.01 8.51
N ILE A 104 7.32 -2.28 9.30
CA ILE A 104 7.89 -1.31 10.24
C ILE A 104 8.51 -0.15 9.45
N ALA A 105 9.35 -0.43 8.45
CA ALA A 105 9.96 0.61 7.64
C ALA A 105 8.91 1.44 6.89
N ARG A 106 7.83 0.81 6.39
CA ARG A 106 6.71 1.50 5.73
C ARG A 106 6.02 2.45 6.71
N ARG A 107 5.71 1.97 7.92
CA ARG A 107 5.11 2.78 8.98
C ARG A 107 6.02 3.94 9.39
N ASP A 108 7.32 3.71 9.54
CA ASP A 108 8.27 4.77 9.90
C ASP A 108 8.36 5.83 8.80
N LEU A 109 8.30 5.41 7.54
CA LEU A 109 8.25 6.31 6.38
C LEU A 109 6.94 7.12 6.39
N GLU A 110 5.79 6.47 6.59
CA GLU A 110 4.48 7.11 6.71
C GLU A 110 4.47 8.13 7.87
N ASN A 111 5.01 7.77 9.04
CA ASN A 111 5.08 8.66 10.20
C ASN A 111 6.00 9.87 9.96
N LYS A 112 7.15 9.67 9.31
CA LYS A 112 8.13 10.75 9.05
C LYS A 112 7.68 11.71 7.95
N ILE A 113 6.98 11.19 6.95
CA ILE A 113 6.45 11.99 5.84
C ILE A 113 5.07 12.57 6.19
N GLY A 114 4.48 12.12 7.31
CA GLY A 114 3.09 12.38 7.67
C GLY A 114 2.15 11.47 6.90
N SER A 115 1.00 11.11 7.50
CA SER A 115 -0.08 10.29 6.92
C SER A 115 -0.71 10.84 5.63
N SER A 116 -0.11 11.86 5.02
CA SER A 116 -0.74 12.85 4.16
C SER A 116 -0.82 12.48 2.67
N LEU A 117 -0.33 11.31 2.23
CA LEU A 117 -0.02 11.10 0.81
C LEU A 117 -0.50 9.77 0.23
N VAL A 118 -1.78 9.49 0.44
CA VAL A 118 -2.63 8.91 -0.60
C VAL A 118 -3.82 9.85 -0.80
N TYR A 119 -3.54 11.06 -1.26
CA TYR A 119 -4.55 11.91 -1.87
C TYR A 119 -4.12 12.31 -3.26
N ARG A 120 -4.94 11.92 -4.23
CA ARG A 120 -4.84 12.39 -5.59
C ARG A 120 -4.71 13.90 -5.62
N GLU A 121 -3.90 14.31 -6.58
CA GLU A 121 -3.63 15.66 -7.04
C GLU A 121 -4.87 16.57 -7.02
N ILE A 122 -4.68 17.72 -6.39
CA ILE A 122 -5.56 18.88 -6.34
C ILE A 122 -5.78 19.40 -7.77
N SER A 123 -7.04 19.51 -8.19
CA SER A 123 -7.39 20.35 -9.33
C SER A 123 -7.39 21.82 -8.90
N GLU A 124 -6.86 22.71 -9.74
CA GLU A 124 -6.98 24.16 -9.55
C GLU A 124 -8.45 24.62 -9.53
N ASN A 125 -9.35 23.83 -10.12
CA ASN A 125 -10.80 23.97 -10.06
C ASN A 125 -11.42 22.63 -9.61
N PRO A 126 -11.48 22.33 -8.30
CA PRO A 126 -12.07 21.09 -7.83
C PRO A 126 -13.60 21.15 -7.96
N ASP A 127 -14.23 19.99 -8.15
CA ASP A 127 -15.68 19.85 -8.00
C ASP A 127 -16.10 19.96 -6.52
N LEU A 128 -15.16 19.66 -5.62
CA LEU A 128 -15.38 19.64 -4.18
C LEU A 128 -14.08 19.87 -3.40
N SER A 129 -14.09 20.80 -2.46
CA SER A 129 -12.98 21.13 -1.57
C SER A 129 -13.34 20.84 -0.11
N ILE A 130 -12.46 20.12 0.59
CA ILE A 130 -12.75 19.55 1.92
C ILE A 130 -11.59 19.82 2.87
N ALA A 131 -11.85 20.53 3.96
CA ALA A 131 -10.93 20.67 5.08
C ALA A 131 -11.24 19.64 6.17
N TYR A 132 -10.22 18.96 6.69
CA TYR A 132 -10.41 17.87 7.62
C TYR A 132 -9.32 17.77 8.70
N SER A 133 -9.65 17.06 9.78
CA SER A 133 -8.69 16.62 10.80
C SER A 133 -8.03 15.31 10.39
N ASP A 134 -6.80 15.06 10.87
CA ASP A 134 -6.04 13.83 10.59
C ASP A 134 -6.74 12.58 11.17
N ASP A 135 -7.71 12.09 10.43
CA ASP A 135 -8.59 10.98 10.77
C ASP A 135 -8.55 9.93 9.64
N PRO A 136 -8.16 8.68 9.94
CA PRO A 136 -8.09 7.60 8.96
C PRO A 136 -9.41 7.34 8.22
N LEU A 137 -10.56 7.59 8.85
CA LEU A 137 -11.88 7.41 8.23
C LEU A 137 -12.12 8.48 7.16
N ILE A 138 -11.75 9.74 7.43
CA ILE A 138 -11.82 10.79 6.42
C ILE A 138 -10.89 10.45 5.25
N VAL A 139 -9.70 9.91 5.54
CA VAL A 139 -8.79 9.45 4.49
C VAL A 139 -9.39 8.33 3.63
N ALA A 140 -10.22 7.45 4.18
CA ALA A 140 -10.96 6.47 3.37
C ALA A 140 -12.05 7.15 2.51
N ILE A 141 -12.79 8.08 3.10
CA ILE A 141 -13.92 8.76 2.45
C ILE A 141 -13.45 9.60 1.25
N LEU A 142 -12.47 10.49 1.40
CA LEU A 142 -12.10 11.33 0.26
C LEU A 142 -11.39 10.49 -0.83
N ASN A 143 -10.82 9.32 -0.52
CA ASN A 143 -10.31 8.39 -1.53
C ASN A 143 -11.46 7.84 -2.39
N GLU A 144 -12.58 7.46 -1.79
CA GLU A 144 -13.78 7.06 -2.52
C GLU A 144 -14.38 8.21 -3.34
N LEU A 145 -14.45 9.41 -2.76
CA LEU A 145 -14.98 10.57 -3.44
C LEU A 145 -14.09 10.99 -4.63
N SER A 146 -12.77 10.87 -4.50
CA SER A 146 -11.79 11.22 -5.56
C SER A 146 -11.90 10.35 -6.81
N LEU A 147 -12.66 9.25 -6.76
CA LEU A 147 -12.97 8.42 -7.92
C LEU A 147 -14.08 9.01 -8.79
N LYS A 148 -14.94 9.85 -8.20
CA LYS A 148 -16.15 10.40 -8.85
C LYS A 148 -16.07 11.90 -9.05
N PHE A 149 -15.29 12.59 -8.23
CA PHE A 149 -15.15 14.02 -8.20
C PHE A 149 -13.67 14.40 -8.23
N SER A 150 -13.39 15.54 -8.84
CA SER A 150 -12.12 16.23 -8.67
C SER A 150 -12.10 16.91 -7.30
N ILE A 151 -11.20 16.50 -6.40
CA ILE A 151 -11.25 16.90 -4.98
C ILE A 151 -9.99 17.64 -4.55
N ARG A 152 -10.18 18.72 -3.79
CA ARG A 152 -9.11 19.39 -3.03
C ARG A 152 -9.27 19.08 -1.54
N GLY A 153 -8.48 18.14 -1.03
CA GLY A 153 -8.42 17.82 0.40
C GLY A 153 -7.37 18.66 1.15
N LEU A 154 -7.72 19.21 2.31
CA LEU A 154 -6.86 20.02 3.19
C LEU A 154 -6.86 19.46 4.62
N CYS A 155 -5.85 18.68 4.99
CA CYS A 155 -5.69 18.19 6.37
C CYS A 155 -5.09 19.30 7.27
N ILE A 156 -5.93 20.12 7.90
CA ILE A 156 -5.51 21.31 8.66
C ILE A 156 -6.01 21.34 10.11
N GLY A 157 -6.71 20.29 10.56
CA GLY A 157 -7.24 20.20 11.92
C GLY A 157 -8.54 21.00 12.11
N SER A 158 -9.22 20.80 13.24
CA SER A 158 -10.62 21.23 13.40
C SER A 158 -10.82 22.75 13.41
N ALA A 159 -10.05 23.51 14.21
CA ALA A 159 -10.23 24.96 14.30
C ALA A 159 -9.90 25.69 12.97
N PRO A 160 -8.78 25.38 12.28
CA PRO A 160 -8.51 25.95 10.96
C PRO A 160 -9.52 25.52 9.89
N SER A 161 -10.01 24.27 9.93
CA SER A 161 -11.04 23.79 8.99
C SER A 161 -12.34 24.59 9.12
N LEU A 162 -12.79 24.82 10.36
CA LEU A 162 -13.98 25.65 10.63
C LEU A 162 -13.79 27.09 10.16
N ALA A 163 -12.60 27.65 10.31
CA ALA A 163 -12.29 28.99 9.82
C ALA A 163 -12.34 29.06 8.28
N MET A 164 -11.76 28.10 7.57
CA MET A 164 -11.83 28.05 6.10
C MET A 164 -13.26 27.87 5.58
N LEU A 165 -14.05 27.03 6.24
CA LEU A 165 -15.47 26.84 5.91
C LEU A 165 -16.26 28.15 6.12
N SER A 166 -15.98 28.88 7.21
CA SER A 166 -16.62 30.17 7.50
C SER A 166 -16.27 31.27 6.51
N LEU A 167 -15.06 31.22 5.94
CA LEU A 167 -14.60 32.15 4.90
C LEU A 167 -15.07 31.76 3.49
N GLY A 168 -15.72 30.59 3.33
CA GLY A 168 -16.13 30.08 2.02
C GLY A 168 -14.97 29.64 1.13
N GLU A 169 -13.80 29.38 1.73
CA GLU A 169 -12.59 28.93 1.04
C GLU A 169 -12.58 27.41 0.78
N VAL A 170 -13.49 26.69 1.44
CA VAL A 170 -13.73 25.25 1.26
C VAL A 170 -15.23 24.96 1.29
N ASP A 171 -15.65 23.86 0.66
CA ASP A 171 -17.05 23.43 0.59
C ASP A 171 -17.49 22.61 1.82
N VAL A 172 -16.55 21.87 2.44
CA VAL A 172 -16.79 20.95 3.57
C VAL A 172 -15.70 21.06 4.62
#